data_AF-A0A7M2XWX9-F1
#
_entry.id   AF-A0A7M2XWX9-F1
#
_cell.length_a   1.000
_cell.length_b   1.000
_cell.length_c   1.000
_cell.angle_alpha   90.00
_cell.angle_beta   90.00
_cell.angle_gamma   90.00
#
_symmetry.space_group_name_H-M   'P 1'
#
loop_
_entity.id
_entity.type
_entity.pdbx_description
1 polymer ?
#
loop_
_entity_poly.entity_id
_entity_poly.type
_entity_poly.pdbx_seq_one_letter_code
_entity_poly.pdbx_strand_id
1 'polypeptide(L)'
;MSVTFTPEIEPTGFDVTDGEGGREQHATREAAYARVAELETTREPLPGCTDPKAVRTYGAYLVEPVHGDQEIPWVNASNANARHLLRLLGLLPGLDAGDVVGTNDSHEVQTAGEDDLWGEESCEQFLGRTLLALATPTSAGVPARTIGPRMIDCGRAEGYDSRRLTQLHDLAVWALEHGASRITWA
;
A
#
# COMPACT_ATOMS: atom_id res chain seq x y z
N MET A 1 -8.46 -7.59 1.46
CA MET A 1 -7.56 -6.77 0.63
C MET A 1 -7.31 -5.46 1.33
N SER A 2 -6.10 -4.94 1.20
CA SER A 2 -5.62 -3.70 1.81
C SER A 2 -4.83 -2.90 0.79
N VAL A 3 -4.75 -1.59 1.01
CA VAL A 3 -3.91 -0.65 0.26
C VAL A 3 -2.82 -0.16 1.20
N THR A 4 -1.60 -0.05 0.68
CA THR A 4 -0.43 0.41 1.42
C THR A 4 0.13 1.66 0.77
N PHE A 5 0.24 2.74 1.53
CA PHE A 5 0.90 3.98 1.13
C PHE A 5 2.39 3.89 1.47
N THR A 6 3.26 4.11 0.48
CA THR A 6 4.71 4.02 0.61
C THR A 6 5.40 5.17 -0.13
N PRO A 7 6.54 5.69 0.37
CA PRO A 7 7.34 6.64 -0.39
C PRO A 7 8.12 5.91 -1.49
N GLU A 8 8.22 6.54 -2.66
CA GLU A 8 9.08 6.08 -3.74
C GLU A 8 10.49 6.63 -3.52
N ILE A 9 11.36 5.77 -2.98
CA ILE A 9 12.78 6.07 -2.73
C ILE A 9 13.62 5.33 -3.75
N GLU A 10 14.66 5.99 -4.26
CA GLU A 10 15.64 5.32 -5.10
C GLU A 10 16.37 4.22 -4.30
N PRO A 11 16.36 2.97 -4.76
CA PRO A 11 17.11 1.91 -4.11
C PRO A 11 18.62 2.11 -4.21
N THR A 12 19.33 1.74 -3.16
CA THR A 12 20.80 1.68 -3.12
C THR A 12 21.37 0.42 -3.78
N GLY A 13 20.53 -0.57 -4.05
CA GLY A 13 20.86 -1.83 -4.69
C GLY A 13 19.64 -2.72 -4.83
N PHE A 14 19.85 -3.93 -5.32
CA PHE A 14 18.78 -4.90 -5.58
C PHE A 14 19.23 -6.29 -5.15
N ASP A 15 18.43 -6.95 -4.33
CA ASP A 15 18.65 -8.33 -3.94
C ASP A 15 17.79 -9.24 -4.82
N VAL A 16 18.42 -10.25 -5.42
CA VAL A 16 17.70 -11.38 -5.98
C VAL A 16 17.51 -12.41 -4.85
N THR A 17 16.27 -12.82 -4.60
CA THR A 17 15.93 -13.81 -3.58
C THR A 17 15.33 -15.06 -4.21
N ASP A 18 15.47 -16.22 -3.56
CA ASP A 18 14.89 -17.49 -4.04
C ASP A 18 13.63 -17.94 -3.27
N GLY A 19 13.14 -17.09 -2.36
CA GLY A 19 11.99 -17.37 -1.48
C GLY A 19 12.29 -18.31 -0.30
N GLU A 20 13.44 -18.99 -0.29
CA GLU A 20 13.85 -19.99 0.72
C GLU A 20 15.09 -19.52 1.51
N GLY A 21 15.29 -18.20 1.60
CA GLY A 21 16.35 -17.55 2.35
C GLY A 21 17.64 -17.30 1.57
N GLY A 22 17.75 -17.80 0.32
CA GLY A 22 18.89 -17.52 -0.54
C GLY A 22 18.83 -16.10 -1.12
N ARG A 23 19.99 -15.43 -1.19
CA ARG A 23 20.08 -14.02 -1.57
C ARG A 23 21.39 -13.70 -2.30
N GLU A 24 21.29 -12.89 -3.34
CA GLU A 24 22.43 -12.36 -4.10
C GLU A 24 22.22 -10.87 -4.41
N GLN A 25 23.21 -10.02 -4.08
CA GLN A 25 23.08 -8.57 -4.22
C GLN A 25 23.65 -8.06 -5.55
N HIS A 26 22.95 -7.10 -6.16
CA HIS A 26 23.32 -6.44 -7.41
C HIS A 26 23.22 -4.91 -7.27
N ALA A 27 24.11 -4.20 -7.95
CA ALA A 27 24.13 -2.73 -7.92
C ALA A 27 23.03 -2.08 -8.76
N THR A 28 22.49 -2.79 -9.76
CA THR A 28 21.54 -2.23 -10.74
C THR A 28 20.36 -3.15 -10.95
N ARG A 29 19.18 -2.57 -11.19
CA ARG A 29 17.94 -3.30 -11.49
C ARG A 29 18.12 -4.26 -12.67
N GLU A 30 18.73 -3.79 -13.75
CA GLU A 30 18.93 -4.55 -14.98
C GLU A 30 19.75 -5.83 -14.73
N ALA A 31 20.85 -5.72 -13.96
CA ALA A 31 21.65 -6.89 -13.58
C ALA A 31 20.87 -7.89 -12.71
N ALA A 32 20.06 -7.42 -11.75
CA ALA A 32 19.23 -8.28 -10.92
C ALA A 32 18.18 -9.05 -11.74
N TYR A 33 17.49 -8.39 -12.68
CA TYR A 33 16.52 -9.06 -13.55
C TYR A 33 17.19 -9.99 -14.56
N ALA A 34 18.37 -9.64 -15.08
CA ALA A 34 19.15 -10.55 -15.92
C ALA A 34 19.53 -11.83 -15.14
N ARG A 35 19.87 -11.69 -13.87
CA ARG A 35 20.16 -12.83 -12.99
C ARG A 35 18.91 -13.68 -12.73
N VAL A 36 17.75 -13.08 -12.47
CA VAL A 36 16.48 -13.81 -12.36
C VAL A 36 16.18 -14.62 -13.63
N ALA A 37 16.34 -14.04 -14.82
CA ALA A 37 16.08 -14.75 -16.08
C ALA A 37 17.00 -15.98 -16.28
N GLU A 38 18.26 -15.89 -15.85
CA GLU A 38 19.18 -17.03 -15.83
C GLU A 38 18.71 -18.11 -14.84
N LEU A 39 18.34 -17.71 -13.62
CA LEU A 39 17.90 -18.60 -12.56
C LEU A 39 16.57 -19.29 -12.85
N GLU A 40 15.66 -18.64 -13.56
CA GLU A 40 14.42 -19.26 -14.03
C GLU A 40 14.70 -20.43 -14.99
N THR A 41 15.80 -20.36 -15.74
CA THR A 41 16.23 -21.42 -16.67
C THR A 41 16.97 -22.54 -15.95
N THR A 42 17.93 -22.20 -15.08
CA THR A 42 18.81 -23.16 -14.42
C THR A 42 18.18 -23.79 -13.17
N ARG A 43 17.27 -23.06 -12.53
CA ARG A 43 16.65 -23.36 -11.24
C ARG A 43 17.66 -23.69 -10.15
N GLU A 44 18.74 -22.92 -10.10
CA GLU A 44 19.78 -23.09 -9.09
C GLU A 44 19.51 -22.29 -7.81
N PRO A 45 19.59 -22.93 -6.63
CA PRO A 45 19.46 -22.25 -5.35
C PRO A 45 20.49 -21.14 -5.18
N LEU A 46 20.09 -20.04 -4.55
CA LEU A 46 21.00 -18.93 -4.26
C LEU A 46 21.85 -19.21 -3.01
N PRO A 47 22.97 -18.49 -2.83
CA PRO A 47 23.74 -18.55 -1.60
C PRO A 47 22.86 -18.25 -0.38
N GLY A 48 22.91 -19.12 0.64
CA GLY A 48 22.09 -18.98 1.86
C GLY A 48 20.74 -19.73 1.81
N CYS A 49 20.39 -20.35 0.69
CA CYS A 49 19.16 -21.13 0.55
C CYS A 49 19.05 -22.25 1.60
N THR A 50 17.88 -22.35 2.23
CA THR A 50 17.58 -23.36 3.26
C THR A 50 16.81 -24.56 2.73
N ASP A 51 16.06 -24.42 1.63
CA ASP A 51 15.42 -25.53 0.91
C ASP A 51 15.75 -25.54 -0.60
N PRO A 52 16.92 -26.08 -0.99
CA PRO A 52 17.31 -26.26 -2.39
C PRO A 52 16.34 -27.07 -3.24
N LYS A 53 15.55 -27.96 -2.62
CA LYS A 53 14.64 -28.84 -3.35
C LYS A 53 13.38 -28.09 -3.76
N ALA A 54 12.85 -27.25 -2.87
CA ALA A 54 11.74 -26.35 -3.18
C ALA A 54 12.09 -25.42 -4.35
N VAL A 55 13.26 -24.76 -4.28
CA VAL A 55 13.74 -23.86 -5.35
C VAL A 55 13.84 -24.58 -6.70
N ARG A 56 14.44 -25.77 -6.75
CA ARG A 56 14.55 -26.55 -8.01
C ARG A 56 13.20 -26.98 -8.57
N THR A 57 12.21 -27.19 -7.70
CA THR A 57 10.89 -27.69 -8.08
C THR A 57 10.01 -26.56 -8.62
N TYR A 58 9.88 -25.49 -7.85
CA TYR A 58 8.91 -24.43 -8.09
C TYR A 58 9.54 -23.24 -8.80
N GLY A 59 10.78 -22.88 -8.46
CA GLY A 59 11.28 -21.53 -8.66
C GLY A 59 10.44 -20.51 -7.87
N ALA A 60 11.02 -19.35 -7.56
CA ALA A 60 10.29 -18.22 -6.97
C ALA A 60 11.21 -16.99 -6.91
N TYR A 61 12.06 -16.80 -7.93
CA TYR A 61 13.06 -15.75 -7.84
C TYR A 61 12.39 -14.39 -7.92
N LEU A 62 12.74 -13.50 -6.99
CA LEU A 62 12.20 -12.16 -6.90
C LEU A 62 13.34 -11.15 -6.84
N VAL A 63 13.09 -9.95 -7.36
CA VAL A 63 13.98 -8.81 -7.19
C VAL A 63 13.39 -7.92 -6.10
N GLU A 64 14.13 -7.74 -5.01
CA GLU A 64 13.79 -6.85 -3.91
C GLU A 64 14.69 -5.62 -3.94
N PRO A 65 14.15 -4.39 -3.98
CA PRO A 65 14.96 -3.18 -3.83
C PRO A 65 15.54 -3.10 -2.41
N VAL A 66 16.78 -2.66 -2.30
CA VAL A 66 17.51 -2.48 -1.03
C VAL A 66 17.69 -0.98 -0.76
N HIS A 67 17.25 -0.51 0.41
CA HIS A 67 17.27 0.91 0.78
C HIS A 67 18.20 1.19 1.98
N GLY A 68 19.33 0.49 2.06
CA GLY A 68 20.24 0.55 3.20
C GLY A 68 19.59 0.06 4.51
N ASP A 69 20.14 0.49 5.64
CA ASP A 69 19.66 0.13 6.99
C ASP A 69 18.46 0.98 7.45
N GLN A 70 17.93 1.84 6.58
CA GLN A 70 16.90 2.79 6.94
C GLN A 70 15.51 2.16 6.85
N GLU A 71 14.78 2.16 7.97
CA GLU A 71 13.39 1.72 7.99
C GLU A 71 12.52 2.72 7.22
N ILE A 72 11.87 2.23 6.15
CA ILE A 72 10.95 3.03 5.33
C ILE A 72 9.55 2.96 5.94
N PRO A 73 8.94 4.10 6.33
CA PRO A 73 7.60 4.10 6.86
C PRO A 73 6.57 3.76 5.78
N TRP A 74 5.47 3.14 6.21
CA TRP A 74 4.33 2.83 5.37
C TRP A 74 3.04 2.92 6.18
N VAL A 75 1.94 3.21 5.50
CA VAL A 75 0.62 3.24 6.12
C VAL A 75 -0.29 2.27 5.39
N ASN A 76 -0.84 1.29 6.10
CA ASN A 76 -1.78 0.32 5.53
C ASN A 76 -3.20 0.51 6.06
N ALA A 77 -4.15 0.35 5.14
CA ALA A 77 -5.57 0.41 5.41
C ALA A 77 -6.32 -0.67 4.62
N SER A 78 -7.45 -1.14 5.14
CA SER A 78 -8.38 -1.95 4.34
C SER A 78 -8.89 -1.17 3.13
N ASN A 79 -9.28 -1.83 2.05
CA ASN A 79 -9.79 -1.15 0.84
C ASN A 79 -10.91 -0.13 1.13
N ALA A 80 -11.81 -0.44 2.06
CA ALA A 80 -12.88 0.49 2.47
C ALA A 80 -12.32 1.76 3.13
N ASN A 81 -11.32 1.60 4.00
CA ASN A 81 -10.68 2.72 4.67
C ASN A 81 -9.74 3.49 3.74
N ALA A 82 -9.04 2.81 2.83
CA ALA A 82 -8.21 3.45 1.82
C ALA A 82 -9.05 4.35 0.92
N ARG A 83 -10.19 3.85 0.43
CA ARG A 83 -11.17 4.65 -0.32
C ARG A 83 -11.62 5.89 0.45
N HIS A 84 -11.97 5.73 1.74
CA HIS A 84 -12.34 6.85 2.60
C HIS A 84 -11.21 7.87 2.73
N LEU A 85 -9.97 7.43 2.97
CA LEU A 85 -8.80 8.31 3.07
C LEU A 85 -8.52 9.03 1.74
N LEU A 86 -8.58 8.33 0.60
CA LEU A 86 -8.40 8.93 -0.71
C LEU A 86 -9.47 9.99 -1.02
N ARG A 87 -10.71 9.81 -0.55
CA ARG A 87 -11.76 10.85 -0.64
C ARG A 87 -11.45 12.05 0.24
N LEU A 88 -10.98 11.84 1.48
CA LEU A 88 -10.55 12.93 2.36
C LEU A 88 -9.38 13.74 1.75
N LEU A 89 -8.48 13.07 1.04
CA LEU A 89 -7.38 13.71 0.31
C LEU A 89 -7.83 14.37 -1.01
N GLY A 90 -9.08 14.18 -1.44
CA GLY A 90 -9.57 14.66 -2.73
C GLY A 90 -8.90 13.98 -3.93
N LEU A 91 -8.44 12.74 -3.75
CA LEU A 91 -7.86 11.87 -4.79
C LEU A 91 -8.89 10.92 -5.40
N LEU A 92 -10.03 10.74 -4.73
CA LEU A 92 -11.24 10.14 -5.30
C LEU A 92 -12.38 11.16 -5.29
N PRO A 93 -13.38 11.03 -6.19
CA PRO A 93 -14.57 11.85 -6.16
C PRO A 93 -15.20 11.85 -4.75
N GLY A 94 -15.66 13.02 -4.31
CA GLY A 94 -16.33 13.18 -3.02
C GLY A 94 -17.59 12.31 -2.91
N LEU A 95 -17.99 11.99 -1.68
CA LEU A 95 -19.26 11.31 -1.41
C LEU A 95 -20.39 12.12 -2.06
N ASP A 96 -21.12 11.53 -3.00
CA ASP A 96 -22.31 12.17 -3.53
C ASP A 96 -23.48 11.98 -2.55
N ALA A 97 -24.59 12.70 -2.78
CA ALA A 97 -25.79 12.55 -1.97
C ALA A 97 -26.42 11.14 -2.06
N GLY A 98 -25.97 10.30 -3.00
CA GLY A 98 -26.37 8.90 -3.14
C GLY A 98 -25.66 7.97 -2.16
N ASP A 99 -24.48 8.34 -1.67
CA ASP A 99 -23.70 7.56 -0.70
C ASP A 99 -24.23 7.64 0.76
N VAL A 100 -25.15 8.57 1.07
CA VAL A 100 -25.58 8.88 2.45
C VAL A 100 -26.93 8.24 2.82
N VAL A 101 -27.61 7.52 1.92
CA VAL A 101 -28.93 6.93 2.22
C VAL A 101 -28.94 5.42 1.95
N GLY A 102 -28.51 4.65 2.95
CA GLY A 102 -28.88 3.25 3.08
C GLY A 102 -30.32 3.10 3.60
N THR A 103 -31.32 3.48 2.82
CA THR A 103 -32.73 3.11 3.06
C THR A 103 -33.37 2.49 1.83
N ASN A 104 -32.61 1.75 1.03
CA ASN A 104 -33.20 1.00 -0.07
C ASN A 104 -33.18 -0.49 0.25
N ASP A 105 -34.37 -1.01 0.56
CA ASP A 105 -34.78 -2.42 0.54
C ASP A 105 -34.70 -3.04 -0.88
N SER A 106 -33.73 -2.64 -1.68
CA SER A 106 -33.47 -3.20 -3.01
C SER A 106 -32.17 -3.98 -2.98
N HIS A 107 -32.29 -5.29 -3.18
CA HIS A 107 -31.24 -6.29 -3.40
C HIS A 107 -30.44 -6.03 -4.69
N GLU A 108 -29.89 -4.83 -4.86
CA GLU A 108 -28.88 -4.55 -5.86
C GLU A 108 -27.73 -3.84 -5.16
N VAL A 109 -26.68 -4.61 -4.88
CA VAL A 109 -25.37 -4.09 -4.53
C VAL A 109 -24.98 -3.17 -5.68
N GLN A 110 -25.05 -1.86 -5.47
CA GLN A 110 -24.41 -0.91 -6.37
C GLN A 110 -22.95 -1.32 -6.42
N THR A 111 -22.55 -1.90 -7.55
CA THR A 111 -21.14 -2.08 -7.88
C THR A 111 -20.58 -0.67 -7.94
N ALA A 112 -19.90 -0.28 -6.87
CA ALA A 112 -19.01 0.86 -6.86
C ALA A 112 -18.30 0.86 -8.22
N GLY A 113 -18.33 2.00 -8.94
CA GLY A 113 -17.37 2.20 -10.01
C GLY A 113 -16.00 1.80 -9.46
N GLU A 114 -15.19 1.10 -10.25
CA GLU A 114 -13.87 0.64 -9.84
C GLU A 114 -13.03 1.86 -9.47
N ASP A 115 -13.18 2.36 -8.24
CA ASP A 115 -12.30 3.36 -7.67
C ASP A 115 -10.94 2.69 -7.71
N ASP A 116 -10.06 3.18 -8.57
CA ASP A 116 -8.69 2.71 -8.67
C ASP A 116 -8.03 2.95 -7.31
N LEU A 117 -7.92 1.87 -6.53
CA LEU A 117 -7.27 1.86 -5.22
C LEU A 117 -5.75 1.78 -5.35
N TRP A 118 -5.22 2.21 -6.49
CA TRP A 118 -3.82 2.29 -6.82
C TRP A 118 -3.52 3.65 -7.43
N GLY A 119 -2.32 4.15 -7.24
CA GLY A 119 -1.92 5.45 -7.79
C GLY A 119 -0.66 6.01 -7.15
N GLU A 120 -0.32 7.22 -7.58
CA GLU A 120 0.86 7.95 -7.12
C GLU A 120 0.60 9.45 -7.13
N GLU A 121 1.30 10.18 -6.27
CA GLU A 121 1.31 11.64 -6.26
C GLU A 121 2.66 12.16 -5.76
N SER A 122 3.08 13.37 -6.18
CA SER A 122 4.30 13.98 -5.62
C SER A 122 4.19 14.18 -4.11
N CYS A 123 5.31 14.05 -3.40
CA CYS A 123 5.33 14.18 -1.94
C CYS A 123 4.78 15.53 -1.47
N GLU A 124 5.08 16.63 -2.18
CA GLU A 124 4.61 17.98 -1.85
C GLU A 124 3.09 18.12 -2.00
N GLN A 125 2.52 17.59 -3.08
CA GLN A 125 1.07 17.62 -3.30
C GLN A 125 0.34 16.75 -2.29
N PHE A 126 0.88 15.55 -2.02
CA PHE A 126 0.32 14.63 -1.05
C PHE A 126 0.34 15.21 0.37
N LEU A 127 1.43 15.87 0.76
CA LEU A 127 1.53 16.60 2.02
C LEU A 127 0.50 17.75 2.07
N GLY A 128 0.38 18.54 1.01
CA GLY A 128 -0.59 19.63 0.91
C GLY A 128 -2.04 19.16 1.11
N ARG A 129 -2.43 18.06 0.46
CA ARG A 129 -3.75 17.44 0.64
C ARG A 129 -3.95 16.90 2.05
N THR A 130 -2.93 16.28 2.63
CA THR A 130 -3.01 15.75 3.99
C THR A 130 -3.20 16.88 5.01
N LEU A 131 -2.51 18.01 4.83
CA LEU A 131 -2.69 19.20 5.66
C LEU A 131 -4.10 19.80 5.51
N LEU A 132 -4.62 19.86 4.29
CA LEU A 132 -6.01 20.31 4.05
C LEU A 132 -7.02 19.38 4.73
N ALA A 133 -6.83 18.06 4.63
CA ALA A 133 -7.69 17.07 5.28
C ALA A 133 -7.62 17.18 6.82
N LEU A 134 -6.42 17.37 7.39
CA LEU A 134 -6.23 17.56 8.84
C LEU A 134 -6.89 18.84 9.37
N ALA A 135 -7.07 19.87 8.52
CA ALA A 135 -7.77 21.09 8.88
C ALA A 135 -9.31 20.93 8.92
N THR A 136 -9.85 19.81 8.40
CA THR A 136 -11.29 19.54 8.44
C THR A 136 -11.73 19.05 9.83
N PRO A 137 -12.99 19.29 10.24
CA PRO A 137 -13.50 18.80 11.52
C PRO A 137 -13.39 17.27 11.65
N THR A 138 -12.97 16.80 12.82
CA THR A 138 -12.85 15.38 13.11
C THR A 138 -14.21 14.67 13.00
N SER A 139 -14.23 13.56 12.26
CA SER A 139 -15.38 12.66 12.20
C SER A 139 -15.63 11.96 13.54
N ALA A 140 -16.90 11.85 13.93
CA ALA A 140 -17.33 11.10 15.13
C ALA A 140 -17.14 9.57 15.01
N GLY A 141 -16.65 9.08 13.86
CA GLY A 141 -16.54 7.66 13.56
C GLY A 141 -17.83 7.08 12.98
N VAL A 142 -17.80 5.79 12.68
CA VAL A 142 -18.93 5.01 12.17
C VAL A 142 -19.10 3.79 13.08
N PRO A 143 -20.27 3.57 13.69
CA PRO A 143 -20.47 2.43 14.57
C PRO A 143 -20.41 1.11 13.78
N ALA A 144 -19.98 0.04 14.46
CA ALA A 144 -20.06 -1.30 13.89
C ALA A 144 -21.54 -1.71 13.71
N ARG A 145 -21.84 -2.44 12.63
CA ARG A 145 -23.18 -2.96 12.36
C ARG A 145 -23.14 -4.35 11.75
N THR A 146 -24.14 -5.16 12.07
CA THR A 146 -24.32 -6.47 11.47
C THR A 146 -24.85 -6.33 10.03
N ILE A 147 -24.21 -6.99 9.07
CA ILE A 147 -24.65 -7.10 7.69
C ILE A 147 -25.01 -8.57 7.43
N GLY A 148 -26.28 -8.92 7.54
CA GLY A 148 -26.74 -10.31 7.41
C GLY A 148 -26.30 -11.22 8.56
N PRO A 149 -26.48 -12.55 8.45
CA PRO A 149 -26.39 -13.45 9.60
C PRO A 149 -24.96 -13.77 10.08
N ARG A 150 -23.92 -13.45 9.30
CA ARG A 150 -22.53 -13.89 9.56
C ARG A 150 -21.46 -12.83 9.25
N MET A 151 -21.83 -11.58 9.01
CA MET A 151 -20.88 -10.52 8.68
C MET A 151 -21.16 -9.30 9.54
N ILE A 152 -20.08 -8.69 10.03
CA ILE A 152 -20.11 -7.45 10.78
C ILE A 152 -19.26 -6.46 10.01
N ASP A 153 -19.84 -5.31 9.69
CA ASP A 153 -19.10 -4.12 9.30
C ASP A 153 -18.55 -3.50 10.58
N CYS A 154 -17.23 -3.56 10.76
CA CYS A 154 -16.57 -3.12 11.98
C CYS A 154 -16.61 -1.60 12.19
N GLY A 155 -17.06 -0.82 11.20
CA GLY A 155 -17.12 0.63 11.30
C GLY A 155 -15.74 1.29 11.42
N ARG A 156 -15.72 2.51 11.97
CA ARG A 156 -14.53 3.32 12.23
C ARG A 156 -14.64 3.94 13.62
N ALA A 157 -13.61 3.79 14.45
CA ALA A 157 -13.58 4.42 15.77
C ALA A 157 -13.56 5.96 15.68
N GLU A 158 -14.02 6.63 16.73
CA GLU A 158 -13.83 8.08 16.89
C GLU A 158 -12.34 8.43 16.77
N GLY A 159 -12.04 9.54 16.07
CA GLY A 159 -10.66 9.98 15.83
C GLY A 159 -9.85 9.10 14.86
N TYR A 160 -10.47 8.11 14.20
CA TYR A 160 -9.81 7.29 13.18
C TYR A 160 -9.19 8.16 12.07
N ASP A 161 -9.96 9.11 11.55
CA ASP A 161 -9.53 9.97 10.44
C ASP A 161 -8.31 10.80 10.84
N SER A 162 -8.37 11.51 11.98
CA SER A 162 -7.24 12.29 12.48
C SER A 162 -5.98 11.44 12.66
N ARG A 163 -6.10 10.26 13.28
CA ARG A 163 -4.95 9.36 13.49
C ARG A 163 -4.32 8.91 12.17
N ARG A 164 -5.14 8.51 11.19
CA ARG A 164 -4.62 8.05 9.89
C ARG A 164 -4.05 9.20 9.06
N LEU A 165 -4.69 10.36 9.07
CA LEU A 165 -4.16 11.54 8.40
C LEU A 165 -2.84 12.03 9.02
N THR A 166 -2.69 11.96 10.36
CA THR A 166 -1.39 12.23 11.00
C THR A 166 -0.32 11.24 10.53
N GLN A 167 -0.64 9.95 10.43
CA GLN A 167 0.31 8.96 9.91
C GLN A 167 0.71 9.24 8.45
N LEU A 168 -0.24 9.65 7.61
CA LEU A 168 0.03 10.04 6.22
C LEU A 168 0.83 11.34 6.12
N HIS A 169 0.63 12.26 7.06
CA HIS A 169 1.43 13.48 7.19
C HIS A 169 2.87 13.12 7.53
N ASP A 170 3.07 12.29 8.56
CA ASP A 170 4.41 11.87 9.01
C ASP A 170 5.14 11.09 7.91
N LEU A 171 4.41 10.24 7.17
CA LEU A 171 4.90 9.55 5.97
C LEU A 171 5.40 10.56 4.92
N ALA A 172 4.61 11.58 4.60
CA ALA A 172 4.95 12.56 3.57
C ALA A 172 6.09 13.50 3.97
N VAL A 173 6.14 13.91 5.24
CA VAL A 173 7.27 14.68 5.78
C VAL A 173 8.55 13.87 5.71
N TRP A 174 8.50 12.63 6.19
CA TRP A 174 9.65 11.72 6.12
C TRP A 174 10.10 11.53 4.67
N ALA A 175 9.16 11.35 3.73
CA ALA A 175 9.46 11.17 2.31
C ALA A 175 10.26 12.35 1.74
N LEU A 176 9.83 13.58 2.03
CA LEU A 176 10.53 14.80 1.59
C LEU A 176 11.93 14.93 2.21
N GLU A 177 12.07 14.64 3.51
CA GLU A 177 13.36 14.70 4.22
C GLU A 177 14.38 13.69 3.67
N HIS A 178 13.92 12.59 3.10
CA HIS A 178 14.76 11.51 2.57
C HIS A 178 14.85 11.51 1.04
N GLY A 179 14.38 12.59 0.39
CA GLY A 179 14.51 12.77 -1.06
C GLY A 179 13.62 11.87 -1.91
N ALA A 180 12.57 11.28 -1.34
CA ALA A 180 11.53 10.62 -2.12
C ALA A 180 10.79 11.67 -2.96
N SER A 181 10.46 11.31 -4.21
CA SER A 181 9.77 12.21 -5.12
C SER A 181 8.25 12.05 -5.09
N ARG A 182 7.78 10.86 -4.70
CA ARG A 182 6.36 10.47 -4.76
C ARG A 182 5.95 9.62 -3.57
N ILE A 183 4.65 9.64 -3.29
CA ILE A 183 3.95 8.64 -2.48
C ILE A 183 3.14 7.78 -3.44
N THR A 184 3.27 6.46 -3.34
CA THR A 184 2.50 5.46 -4.09
C THR A 184 1.52 4.75 -3.17
N TRP A 185 0.41 4.28 -3.72
CA TRP A 185 -0.52 3.39 -3.02
C TRP A 185 -0.97 2.26 -3.94
N ALA A 186 -1.06 1.04 -3.39
CA ALA A 186 -1.59 -0.15 -4.05
C ALA A 186 -1.96 -1.24 -3.01
#